data_AF-X6EDG3-F1
#
_entry.id   AF-X6EDG3-F1
#
_cell.length_a   1.000
_cell.length_b   1.000
_cell.length_c   1.000
_cell.angle_alpha   90.00
_cell.angle_beta   90.00
_cell.angle_gamma   90.00
#
_symmetry.space_group_name_H-M   'P 1'
#
loop_
_entity.id
_entity.type
_entity.pdbx_description
1 polymer ?
#
loop_
_entity_poly.entity_id
_entity_poly.type
_entity_poly.pdbx_seq_one_letter_code
_entity_poly.pdbx_strand_id
1 'polypeptide(L)'
;MVENDEDVELVFSANRIYAQIKTRSSGLVLSDIDGALSRFKAIRMEHVERPRSGDAEFGIISNSAPGPELAKMIEGNDWPSDVAFIWPGKSAALDQALPAPWPNLSNAYVACSDTASTLPFLILAPETLVWKLAGSGTQESPPR
;
A
#
# COMPACT_ATOMS: atom_id res chain seq x y z
N MET A 1 -21.16 -8.88 1.09
CA MET A 1 -20.11 -8.70 0.07
C MET A 1 -19.26 -7.56 0.59
N VAL A 2 -18.10 -7.86 1.17
CA VAL A 2 -17.21 -6.83 1.72
C VAL A 2 -16.19 -6.53 0.63
N GLU A 3 -16.30 -5.34 0.07
CA GLU A 3 -15.33 -4.76 -0.84
C GLU A 3 -14.10 -4.39 0.01
N ASN A 4 -13.01 -5.16 -0.12
CA ASN A 4 -11.77 -4.89 0.59
C ASN A 4 -11.02 -3.78 -0.16
N ASP A 5 -11.52 -2.55 -0.03
CA ASP A 5 -11.04 -1.34 -0.70
C ASP A 5 -9.57 -0.97 -0.33
N GLU A 6 -8.96 -1.70 0.60
CA GLU A 6 -7.62 -1.48 1.13
C GLU A 6 -6.56 -2.48 0.59
N ASP A 7 -6.95 -3.39 -0.31
CA ASP A 7 -6.07 -4.42 -0.88
C ASP A 7 -5.66 -4.06 -2.33
N VAL A 8 -4.36 -3.90 -2.59
CA VAL A 8 -3.81 -3.62 -3.93
C VAL A 8 -3.01 -4.83 -4.43
N GLU A 9 -3.33 -5.31 -5.64
CA GLU A 9 -2.51 -6.29 -6.35
C GLU A 9 -1.82 -5.61 -7.55
N LEU A 10 -0.49 -5.63 -7.57
CA LEU A 10 0.31 -5.23 -8.72
C LEU A 10 0.81 -6.49 -9.44
N VAL A 11 0.55 -6.56 -10.75
CA VAL A 11 0.94 -7.70 -11.58
C VAL A 11 2.03 -7.27 -12.55
N PHE A 12 3.20 -7.89 -12.43
CA PHE A 12 4.32 -7.73 -13.35
C PHE A 12 4.51 -9.02 -14.15
N SER A 13 5.44 -8.99 -15.12
CA SER A 13 5.76 -10.17 -15.92
C SER A 13 6.43 -11.29 -15.12
N ALA A 14 7.16 -10.95 -14.05
CA ALA A 14 7.98 -11.88 -13.27
C ALA A 14 7.54 -12.05 -11.80
N ASN A 15 6.82 -11.07 -11.24
CA ASN A 15 6.39 -11.08 -9.85
C ASN A 15 4.99 -10.44 -9.69
N ARG A 16 4.40 -10.66 -8.52
CA ARG A 16 3.14 -10.06 -8.09
C ARG A 16 3.29 -9.52 -6.69
N ILE A 17 2.82 -8.29 -6.47
CA ILE A 17 2.87 -7.65 -5.17
C ILE A 17 1.45 -7.54 -4.61
N TYR A 18 1.26 -8.07 -3.41
CA TYR A 18 0.02 -8.00 -2.65
C TYR A 18 0.23 -7.04 -1.49
N ALA A 19 -0.39 -5.87 -1.59
CA ALA A 19 -0.23 -4.77 -0.66
C ALA A 19 -1.52 -4.54 0.13
N GLN A 20 -1.44 -4.55 1.45
CA GLN A 20 -2.49 -4.07 2.34
C GLN A 20 -2.14 -2.65 2.78
N ILE A 21 -2.99 -1.69 2.43
CA ILE A 21 -2.83 -0.30 2.85
C ILE A 21 -3.65 -0.06 4.11
N LYS A 22 -3.07 0.57 5.14
CA LYS A 22 -3.77 0.96 6.37
C LYS A 22 -3.54 2.42 6.68
N THR A 23 -4.65 3.13 6.90
CA THR A 23 -4.62 4.51 7.42
C THR A 23 -5.14 4.51 8.85
N ARG A 24 -4.33 5.02 9.78
CA ARG A 24 -4.65 5.16 11.21
C ARG A 24 -4.20 6.51 11.74
N SER A 25 -4.87 6.97 12.80
CA SER A 25 -4.50 8.14 13.58
C SER A 25 -3.51 7.83 14.71
N SER A 26 -3.31 6.54 15.01
CA SER A 26 -2.44 6.04 16.07
C SER A 26 -1.56 4.88 15.56
N GLY A 27 -0.62 4.43 16.40
CA GLY A 27 0.22 3.28 16.08
C GLY A 27 -0.61 2.05 15.73
N LEU A 28 -0.22 1.36 14.66
CA LEU A 28 -0.94 0.21 14.12
C LEU A 28 -0.74 -1.01 15.03
N VAL A 29 -1.80 -1.72 15.38
CA VAL A 29 -1.72 -2.93 16.23
C VAL A 29 -1.91 -4.20 15.42
N LEU A 30 -1.51 -5.36 15.98
CA LEU A 30 -1.60 -6.64 15.25
C LEU A 30 -3.03 -6.97 14.80
N SER A 31 -4.04 -6.66 15.61
CA SER A 31 -5.45 -6.91 15.25
C SER A 31 -5.92 -6.09 14.04
N ASP A 32 -5.25 -4.99 13.68
CA ASP A 32 -5.55 -4.24 12.46
C ASP A 32 -5.15 -5.01 11.18
N ILE A 33 -4.21 -5.96 11.28
CA ILE A 33 -3.58 -6.63 10.15
C ILE A 33 -3.61 -8.16 10.20
N ASP A 34 -4.10 -8.77 11.28
CA ASP A 34 -4.20 -10.22 11.44
C ASP A 34 -5.00 -10.87 10.28
N GLY A 35 -6.08 -10.21 9.88
CA GLY A 35 -6.86 -10.62 8.71
C GLY A 35 -6.06 -10.53 7.40
N ALA A 36 -5.18 -9.53 7.25
CA ALA A 36 -4.33 -9.37 6.08
C ALA A 36 -3.25 -10.47 6.02
N LEU A 37 -2.58 -10.73 7.15
CA LEU A 37 -1.60 -11.80 7.28
C LEU A 37 -2.21 -13.18 6.97
N SER A 38 -3.44 -13.42 7.44
CA SER A 38 -4.19 -14.64 7.12
C SER A 38 -4.49 -14.76 5.62
N ARG A 39 -4.84 -13.65 4.95
CA ARG A 39 -5.03 -13.63 3.48
C ARG A 39 -3.73 -13.87 2.74
N PHE A 40 -2.62 -13.25 3.14
CA PHE A 40 -1.32 -13.48 2.54
C PHE A 40 -0.88 -14.94 2.63
N LYS A 41 -1.13 -15.58 3.78
CA LYS A 41 -0.89 -17.02 3.94
C LYS A 41 -1.70 -17.85 2.95
N ALA A 42 -2.98 -17.54 2.75
CA ALA A 42 -3.82 -18.24 1.77
C ALA A 42 -3.33 -18.02 0.33
N ILE A 43 -3.00 -16.79 -0.06
CA ILE A 43 -2.47 -16.45 -1.38
C ILE A 43 -1.14 -17.17 -1.64
N ARG A 44 -0.27 -17.24 -0.64
CA ARG A 44 1.00 -17.99 -0.72
C ARG A 44 0.74 -19.46 -1.04
N MET A 45 -0.24 -20.09 -0.39
CA MET A 45 -0.63 -21.47 -0.71
C MET A 45 -1.17 -21.59 -2.14
N GLU A 46 -1.98 -20.62 -2.60
CA GLU A 46 -2.48 -20.62 -3.98
C GLU A 46 -1.34 -20.58 -5.01
N HIS A 47 -0.29 -19.80 -4.77
CA HIS A 47 0.90 -19.76 -5.63
C HIS A 47 1.69 -21.06 -5.63
N VAL A 48 1.65 -21.84 -4.55
CA VAL A 48 2.30 -23.17 -4.47
C VAL A 48 1.45 -24.24 -5.14
N GLU A 49 0.14 -24.26 -4.87
CA GLU A 49 -0.78 -25.32 -5.33
C GLU A 49 -1.26 -25.12 -6.77
N ARG A 50 -1.38 -23.86 -7.20
CA ARG A 50 -1.83 -23.47 -8.54
C ARG A 50 -0.97 -22.29 -9.00
N PRO A 51 0.24 -22.56 -9.51
CA PRO A 51 1.22 -21.53 -9.83
C PRO A 51 0.57 -20.42 -10.67
N ARG A 52 0.31 -19.30 -10.02
CA ARG A 52 0.03 -18.05 -10.71
C ARG A 52 1.36 -17.56 -11.28
N SER A 53 1.32 -16.75 -12.32
CA SER A 53 2.54 -16.27 -12.95
C SER A 53 3.35 -15.39 -11.99
N GLY A 54 4.59 -15.78 -11.74
CA GLY A 54 5.60 -14.99 -11.00
C GLY A 54 5.63 -15.22 -9.49
N ASP A 55 6.70 -14.75 -8.86
CA ASP A 55 6.87 -14.83 -7.40
C ASP A 55 5.91 -13.89 -6.67
N ALA A 56 5.45 -14.29 -5.48
CA ALA A 56 4.55 -13.50 -4.66
C ALA A 56 5.32 -12.70 -3.60
N GLU A 57 5.15 -11.38 -3.60
CA GLU A 57 5.66 -10.47 -2.59
C GLU A 57 4.49 -9.87 -1.80
N PHE A 58 4.66 -9.72 -0.49
CA PHE A 58 3.60 -9.24 0.39
C PHE A 58 4.04 -7.97 1.12
N GLY A 59 3.14 -7.01 1.23
CA GLY A 59 3.42 -5.72 1.85
C GLY A 59 2.27 -5.25 2.73
N ILE A 60 2.60 -4.72 3.90
CA ILE A 60 1.71 -3.91 4.72
C ILE A 60 2.25 -2.49 4.70
N ILE A 61 1.46 -1.56 4.18
CA ILE A 61 1.82 -0.16 4.03
C ILE A 61 0.92 0.66 4.94
N SER A 62 1.52 1.40 5.86
CA SER A 62 0.78 2.18 6.86
C SER A 62 1.23 3.63 6.87
N ASN A 63 0.29 4.56 7.05
CA ASN A 63 0.63 5.97 7.29
C ASN A 63 1.25 6.21 8.68
N SER A 64 1.14 5.22 9.58
CA SER A 64 1.60 5.29 10.96
C SER A 64 2.58 4.17 11.28
N ALA A 65 3.52 4.45 12.18
CA ALA A 65 4.45 3.44 12.70
C ALA A 65 3.70 2.31 13.43
N PRO A 66 4.28 1.10 13.50
CA PRO A 66 3.68 0.01 14.27
C PRO A 66 3.68 0.35 15.77
N GLY A 67 2.67 -0.12 16.49
CA GLY A 67 2.65 -0.10 17.95
C GLY A 67 3.78 -0.94 18.54
N PRO A 68 4.12 -0.76 19.82
CA PRO A 68 5.33 -1.33 20.43
C PRO A 68 5.37 -2.87 20.39
N GLU A 69 4.23 -3.54 20.52
CA GLU A 69 4.14 -5.00 20.42
C GLU A 69 4.38 -5.48 19.00
N LEU A 70 3.74 -4.83 18.02
CA LEU A 70 3.91 -5.14 16.61
C LEU A 70 5.35 -4.83 16.14
N ALA A 71 5.94 -3.74 16.62
CA ALA A 71 7.34 -3.40 16.32
C ALA A 71 8.31 -4.49 16.80
N LYS A 72 8.12 -5.00 18.03
CA LYS A 72 8.90 -6.14 18.56
C LYS A 72 8.70 -7.40 17.74
N MET A 73 7.49 -7.68 17.28
CA MET A 73 7.20 -8.82 16.43
C MET A 73 7.93 -8.70 15.08
N ILE A 74 7.87 -7.53 14.44
CA ILE A 74 8.55 -7.22 13.17
C ILE A 74 10.07 -7.35 13.29
N GLU A 75 10.66 -6.93 14.40
CA GLU A 75 12.10 -7.06 14.67
C GLU A 75 12.50 -8.45 15.16
N GLY A 76 11.53 -9.22 15.66
CA GLY A 76 11.70 -10.58 16.12
C GLY A 76 11.61 -11.61 14.99
N ASN A 77 11.66 -12.88 15.38
CA ASN A 77 11.63 -14.00 14.44
C ASN A 77 10.20 -14.52 14.17
N ASP A 78 9.19 -13.89 14.76
CA ASP A 78 7.77 -14.25 14.64
C ASP A 78 7.10 -13.57 13.44
N TRP A 79 7.77 -12.60 12.80
CA TRP A 79 7.28 -11.94 11.60
C TRP A 79 7.57 -12.76 10.34
N PRO A 80 6.61 -12.91 9.42
CA PRO A 80 6.87 -13.61 8.16
C PRO A 80 7.96 -12.90 7.35
N SER A 81 9.00 -13.63 6.96
CA SER A 81 10.16 -13.07 6.26
C SER A 81 9.85 -12.53 4.86
N ASP A 82 8.73 -12.93 4.28
CA ASP A 82 8.26 -12.54 2.96
C ASP A 82 7.21 -11.42 2.99
N VAL A 83 6.92 -10.85 4.17
CA VAL A 83 6.01 -9.72 4.34
C VAL A 83 6.81 -8.48 4.71
N ALA A 84 6.85 -7.49 3.82
CA ALA A 84 7.41 -6.18 4.10
C ALA A 84 6.42 -5.33 4.94
N PHE A 85 6.93 -4.59 5.93
CA PHE A 85 6.13 -3.61 6.68
C PHE A 85 6.73 -2.21 6.48
N ILE A 86 5.97 -1.28 5.89
CA ILE A 86 6.43 0.02 5.40
C ILE A 86 5.62 1.14 6.05
N TRP A 87 6.30 2.17 6.54
CA TRP A 87 5.68 3.39 7.10
C TRP A 87 6.57 4.62 6.89
N PRO A 88 6.06 5.85 7.11
CA PRO A 88 6.89 7.04 6.97
C PRO A 88 8.14 6.96 7.85
N GLY A 89 9.32 6.98 7.21
CA GLY A 89 10.61 6.89 7.89
C GLY A 89 11.22 5.49 7.99
N LYS A 90 10.51 4.43 7.60
CA LYS A 90 11.10 3.08 7.42
C LYS A 90 10.56 2.45 6.14
N SER A 91 11.42 2.43 5.12
CA SER A 91 11.19 1.69 3.89
C SER A 91 11.75 0.29 4.04
N ALA A 92 10.93 -0.72 3.74
CA ALA A 92 11.42 -2.07 3.49
C ALA A 92 11.76 -2.23 2.00
N ALA A 93 12.49 -3.30 1.67
CA ALA A 93 12.70 -3.70 0.29
C ALA A 93 11.44 -4.41 -0.22
N LEU A 94 10.46 -3.60 -0.62
CA LEU A 94 9.39 -4.01 -1.52
C LEU A 94 9.65 -3.26 -2.84
N ASP A 95 9.29 -3.83 -3.98
CA ASP A 95 9.56 -3.20 -5.28
C ASP A 95 9.15 -1.71 -5.29
N GLN A 96 9.97 -0.86 -5.94
CA GLN A 96 9.83 0.60 -5.96
C GLN A 96 8.56 1.08 -6.67
N ALA A 97 7.78 0.17 -7.24
CA ALA A 97 6.50 0.45 -7.87
C ALA A 97 5.44 0.98 -6.90
N LEU A 98 5.57 0.73 -5.60
CA LEU A 98 4.65 1.29 -4.60
C LEU A 98 5.10 2.68 -4.14
N PRO A 99 4.18 3.66 -4.08
CA PRO A 99 4.52 4.97 -3.53
C PRO A 99 4.90 4.84 -2.06
N ALA A 100 5.84 5.68 -1.61
CA ALA A 100 6.18 5.75 -0.20
C ALA A 100 4.94 6.17 0.61
N PRO A 101 4.65 5.51 1.75
CA PRO A 101 3.53 5.92 2.59
C PRO A 101 3.74 7.33 3.11
N TRP A 102 2.68 8.15 3.01
CA TRP A 102 2.66 9.50 3.55
C TRP A 102 1.96 9.51 4.91
N PRO A 103 2.37 10.40 5.83
CA PRO A 103 1.76 10.47 7.16
C PRO A 103 0.29 10.91 7.13
N ASN A 104 -0.10 11.68 6.12
CA ASN A 104 -1.46 12.20 5.95
C ASN A 104 -1.78 12.50 4.47
N LEU A 105 -3.06 12.76 4.19
CA LEU A 105 -3.57 13.03 2.85
C LEU A 105 -2.99 14.29 2.22
N SER A 106 -2.75 15.35 3.01
CA SER A 106 -2.17 16.60 2.50
C SER A 106 -0.75 16.38 1.96
N ASN A 107 0.07 15.62 2.69
CA ASN A 107 1.41 15.24 2.24
C ASN A 107 1.35 14.36 0.98
N ALA A 108 0.41 13.43 0.91
CA ALA A 108 0.20 12.61 -0.29
C ALA A 108 -0.18 13.46 -1.51
N TYR A 109 -1.11 14.41 -1.32
CA TYR A 109 -1.56 15.30 -2.38
C TYR A 109 -0.43 16.17 -2.94
N VAL A 110 0.40 16.74 -2.06
CA VAL A 110 1.57 17.54 -2.49
C VAL A 110 2.54 16.67 -3.28
N ALA A 111 2.91 15.50 -2.78
CA ALA A 111 3.85 14.61 -3.46
C ALA A 111 3.33 14.13 -4.83
N CYS A 112 2.03 13.81 -4.92
CA CYS A 112 1.39 13.45 -6.19
C CYS A 112 1.36 14.63 -7.17
N SER A 113 1.12 15.85 -6.68
CA SER A 113 1.09 17.06 -7.52
C SER A 113 2.49 17.40 -8.04
N ASP A 114 3.51 17.29 -7.17
CA ASP A 114 4.91 17.46 -7.55
C ASP A 114 5.31 16.43 -8.61
N THR A 115 4.93 15.17 -8.43
CA THR A 115 5.17 14.11 -9.42
C THR A 115 4.46 14.42 -10.74
N ALA A 116 3.19 14.80 -10.68
CA ALA A 116 2.40 15.17 -11.86
C ALA A 116 3.05 16.35 -12.62
N SER A 117 3.67 17.31 -11.93
CA SER A 117 4.34 18.45 -12.55
C SER A 117 5.51 18.06 -13.47
N THR A 118 6.07 16.87 -13.28
CA THR A 118 7.17 16.35 -14.10
C THR A 118 6.71 15.71 -15.42
N LEU A 119 5.40 15.49 -15.59
CA LEU A 119 4.86 14.83 -16.78
C LEU A 119 4.92 15.76 -18.00
N PRO A 120 5.47 15.30 -19.14
CA PRO A 120 5.53 16.11 -20.34
C PRO A 120 4.15 16.27 -20.97
N PHE A 121 3.94 17.41 -21.65
CA PHE A 121 2.72 17.69 -22.44
C PHE A 121 1.40 17.71 -21.66
N LEU A 122 1.42 18.07 -20.38
CA LEU A 122 0.19 18.24 -19.61
C LEU A 122 -0.63 19.44 -20.11
N ILE A 123 -1.90 19.17 -20.39
CA ILE A 123 -2.92 20.19 -20.69
C ILE A 123 -3.56 20.71 -19.39
N LEU A 124 -3.54 19.91 -18.33
CA LEU A 124 -4.11 20.23 -17.02
C LEU A 124 -3.02 20.71 -16.06
N ALA A 125 -3.37 21.61 -15.16
CA ALA A 125 -2.52 21.89 -14.00
C ALA A 125 -2.31 20.59 -13.19
N PRO A 126 -1.10 20.33 -12.66
CA PRO A 126 -0.78 19.11 -11.92
C PRO A 126 -1.78 18.78 -10.80
N GLU A 127 -2.18 19.80 -10.04
CA GLU A 127 -3.18 19.73 -8.97
C GLU A 127 -4.54 19.22 -9.49
N THR A 128 -4.95 19.75 -10.64
CA THR A 128 -6.22 19.37 -11.28
C THR A 128 -6.16 17.93 -11.79
N LEU A 129 -5.01 17.50 -12.30
CA LEU A 129 -4.81 16.11 -12.72
C LEU A 129 -4.93 15.16 -11.53
N VAL A 130 -4.24 15.45 -10.42
CA VAL A 130 -4.29 14.62 -9.20
C VAL A 130 -5.71 14.50 -8.67
N TRP A 131 -6.45 15.61 -8.57
CA TRP A 131 -7.86 15.57 -8.13
C TRP A 131 -8.75 14.78 -9.08
N LYS A 132 -8.55 14.89 -10.40
CA LYS A 132 -9.32 14.13 -11.37
C LYS A 132 -9.04 12.63 -11.28
N LEU A 133 -7.79 12.24 -11.03
CA LEU A 133 -7.43 10.83 -10.86
C LEU A 133 -7.97 10.28 -9.54
N ALA A 134 -7.81 11.02 -8.44
CA ALA A 134 -8.34 10.64 -7.14
C ALA A 134 -9.88 10.53 -7.15
N GLY A 135 -10.56 11.49 -7.78
CA GLY A 135 -12.02 11.50 -7.95
C GLY A 135 -12.54 10.60 -9.07
N SER A 136 -11.67 10.04 -9.93
CA SER A 136 -12.13 9.06 -10.93
C SER A 136 -12.43 7.69 -10.33
N GLY A 137 -11.99 7.46 -9.08
CA GLY A 137 -12.37 6.29 -8.28
C GLY A 137 -13.62 6.48 -7.41
N THR A 138 -14.06 7.71 -7.20
CA THR A 138 -15.25 8.04 -6.40
C THR A 138 -16.21 8.89 -7.23
N GLN A 139 -17.39 8.36 -7.54
CA GLN A 139 -18.48 9.20 -8.04
C GLN A 139 -18.96 10.17 -6.95
N GLU A 140 -18.16 11.16 -6.57
CA GLU A 140 -18.60 12.33 -5.84
C GLU A 140 -17.98 13.59 -6.45
N SER A 141 -18.86 14.57 -6.70
CA SER A 141 -18.51 15.82 -7.37
C SER A 141 -17.62 16.70 -6.47
N PRO A 142 -16.70 17.48 -7.05
CA PRO A 142 -15.87 18.40 -6.28
C PRO A 142 -16.73 19.51 -5.63
N PRO A 143 -16.39 19.97 -4.41
CA PRO A 143 -17.07 21.09 -3.78
C PRO A 143 -16.85 22.38 -4.60
N ARG A 144 -17.91 23.18 -4.71
CA ARG A 144 -17.97 24.46 -5.44
C ARG A 144 -17.15 25.56 -4.77
#